data_AF-A0AB39TV66-F1
#
_entry.id   AF-A0AB39TV66-F1
#
_cell.length_a   1.000
_cell.length_b   1.000
_cell.length_c   1.000
_cell.angle_alpha   90.00
_cell.angle_beta   90.00
_cell.angle_gamma   90.00
#
_symmetry.space_group_name_H-M   'P 1'
#
loop_
_entity.id
_entity.type
_entity.pdbx_description
1 polymer ?
#
loop_
_entity_poly.entity_id
_entity_poly.type
_entity_poly.pdbx_seq_one_letter_code
_entity_poly.pdbx_strand_id
1 'polypeptide(L)'
;MSRRAIPTSAGSALGPALRITVLATATDVVCRLEGEVDNRQRARLENALARAARNRPSQLVLDMAGVGFCDSAGLDALVTAHQGAALAGTRLVLVALPPQVGRLLEITGTDRLFTVRDSVRAALHDGRADAVTAAGDPRPGRPTPDVGAAAVPEPRRMGSIVVLFELEPERELGPEGVGPAVLAVHAAGADPDVPEDPQPYTLCGLESAPMEHSHYRPTRPGEPWYPPPLADRRCHECEHALRAR
;
A
#
# COMPACT_ATOMS: atom_id res chain seq x y z
N MET A 1 42.62 -9.23 22.79
CA MET A 1 41.52 -8.26 22.58
C MET A 1 41.33 -8.08 21.09
N SER A 2 40.50 -8.90 20.45
CA SER A 2 40.32 -8.88 18.99
C SER A 2 38.97 -8.25 18.65
N ARG A 3 38.99 -6.97 18.27
CA ARG A 3 37.83 -6.29 17.68
C ARG A 3 37.62 -6.87 16.28
N ARG A 4 36.65 -7.78 16.14
CA ARG A 4 36.13 -8.19 14.82
C ARG A 4 35.41 -6.99 14.23
N ALA A 5 35.87 -6.53 13.07
CA ALA A 5 35.16 -5.56 12.25
C ALA A 5 33.80 -6.14 11.88
N ILE A 6 32.73 -5.40 12.19
CA ILE A 6 31.41 -5.63 11.63
C ILE A 6 31.51 -5.17 10.17
N PRO A 7 31.22 -6.00 9.16
CA PRO A 7 31.08 -5.50 7.81
C PRO A 7 29.82 -4.64 7.76
N THR A 8 29.99 -3.32 7.77
CA THR A 8 28.95 -2.37 7.42
C THR A 8 28.65 -2.59 5.94
N SER A 9 27.54 -3.24 5.61
CA SER A 9 27.10 -3.42 4.21
C SER A 9 26.61 -2.09 3.65
N ALA A 10 27.57 -1.28 3.20
CA ALA A 10 27.35 -0.28 2.18
C ALA A 10 27.44 -0.96 0.80
N GLY A 11 26.38 -0.82 -0.01
CA GLY A 11 26.46 -0.95 -1.47
C GLY A 11 25.66 -2.09 -2.11
N SER A 12 24.42 -1.81 -2.49
CA SER A 12 24.00 -1.68 -3.91
C SER A 12 22.53 -1.27 -3.98
N ALA A 13 22.24 0.05 -3.90
CA ALA A 13 20.87 0.56 -3.90
C ALA A 13 20.43 1.00 -5.30
N LEU A 14 20.32 0.04 -6.23
CA LEU A 14 19.53 0.14 -7.46
C LEU A 14 18.67 -1.12 -7.59
N GLY A 15 17.93 -1.41 -6.52
CA GLY A 15 16.87 -2.39 -6.57
C GLY A 15 15.70 -1.94 -7.45
N PRO A 16 15.01 -2.85 -8.15
CA PRO A 16 13.78 -2.51 -8.85
C PRO A 16 12.72 -2.01 -7.83
N ALA A 17 12.09 -0.89 -8.14
CA ALA A 17 11.02 -0.31 -7.32
C ALA A 17 9.91 -1.34 -7.05
N LEU A 18 9.42 -1.39 -5.80
CA LEU A 18 8.36 -2.30 -5.40
C LEU A 18 7.10 -2.05 -6.24
N ARG A 19 6.67 -3.03 -7.01
CA ARG A 19 5.38 -3.05 -7.69
C ARG A 19 4.41 -3.90 -6.89
N ILE A 20 3.23 -3.35 -6.67
CA ILE A 20 2.14 -4.02 -5.95
C ILE A 20 0.96 -4.12 -6.88
N THR A 21 0.55 -5.33 -7.23
CA THR A 21 -0.66 -5.57 -8.03
C THR A 21 -1.74 -6.15 -7.14
N VAL A 22 -2.89 -5.48 -7.06
CA VAL A 22 -4.01 -5.90 -6.21
C VAL A 22 -5.09 -6.53 -7.08
N LEU A 23 -5.49 -7.74 -6.72
CA LEU A 23 -6.56 -8.51 -7.36
C LEU A 23 -7.60 -8.85 -6.29
N ALA A 24 -8.76 -8.18 -6.35
CA ALA A 24 -9.87 -8.52 -5.49
C ALA A 24 -10.67 -9.68 -6.08
N THR A 25 -11.03 -10.63 -5.22
CA THR A 25 -12.02 -11.68 -5.51
C THR A 25 -13.30 -11.40 -4.74
N ALA A 26 -14.27 -12.33 -4.74
CA ALA A 26 -15.54 -12.14 -4.05
C ALA A 26 -15.39 -12.01 -2.51
N THR A 27 -14.40 -12.69 -1.91
CA THR A 27 -14.22 -12.75 -0.44
C THR A 27 -12.81 -12.37 0.00
N ASP A 28 -11.83 -12.46 -0.89
CA ASP A 28 -10.41 -12.36 -0.58
C ASP A 28 -9.72 -11.35 -1.49
N VAL A 29 -8.63 -10.75 -1.02
CA VAL A 29 -7.80 -9.86 -1.82
C VAL A 29 -6.41 -10.45 -1.94
N VAL A 30 -5.88 -10.50 -3.17
CA VAL A 30 -4.52 -10.95 -3.47
C VAL A 30 -3.67 -9.74 -3.83
N CYS A 31 -2.59 -9.51 -3.08
CA CYS A 31 -1.58 -8.50 -3.35
C CYS A 31 -0.31 -9.19 -3.83
N ARG A 32 0.02 -9.06 -5.11
CA ARG A 32 1.30 -9.52 -5.66
C ARG A 32 2.37 -8.46 -5.50
N LEU A 33 3.48 -8.85 -4.90
CA LEU A 33 4.66 -8.04 -4.70
C LEU A 33 5.77 -8.45 -5.67
N GLU A 34 6.29 -7.48 -6.41
CA GLU A 34 7.42 -7.65 -7.31
C GLU A 34 8.49 -6.57 -7.03
N GLY A 35 9.75 -6.95 -6.91
CA GLY A 35 10.86 -6.02 -6.63
C GLY A 35 11.40 -6.16 -5.21
N GLU A 36 11.73 -5.04 -4.56
CA GLU A 36 12.37 -5.03 -3.24
C GLU A 36 11.47 -4.50 -2.14
N VAL A 37 11.47 -5.20 -1.00
CA VAL A 37 10.74 -4.81 0.21
C VAL A 37 11.74 -4.29 1.24
N ASP A 38 12.02 -2.99 1.16
CA ASP A 38 12.99 -2.30 2.02
C ASP A 38 12.33 -1.13 2.78
N ASN A 39 13.13 -0.42 3.59
CA ASN A 39 12.65 0.75 4.31
C ASN A 39 12.10 1.87 3.41
N ARG A 40 12.60 2.01 2.17
CA ARG A 40 12.14 3.06 1.24
C ARG A 40 10.72 2.78 0.77
N GLN A 41 10.38 1.51 0.60
CA GLN A 41 9.08 1.07 0.11
C GLN A 41 8.08 0.73 1.23
N ARG A 42 8.49 0.84 2.50
CA ARG A 42 7.68 0.54 3.69
C ARG A 42 6.31 1.22 3.64
N ALA A 43 6.30 2.55 3.55
CA ALA A 43 5.06 3.32 3.58
C ALA A 43 4.13 2.93 2.42
N ARG A 44 4.71 2.64 1.25
CA ARG A 44 3.95 2.18 0.07
C ARG A 44 3.29 0.82 0.31
N LEU A 45 4.02 -0.12 0.91
CA LEU A 45 3.51 -1.45 1.24
C LEU A 45 2.41 -1.38 2.30
N GLU A 46 2.67 -0.70 3.42
CA GLU A 46 1.70 -0.55 4.52
C GLU A 46 0.39 0.08 4.02
N ASN A 47 0.51 1.15 3.22
CA ASN A 47 -0.65 1.81 2.62
C ASN A 47 -1.40 0.88 1.67
N ALA A 48 -0.72 0.15 0.78
CA ALA A 48 -1.39 -0.76 -0.13
C ALA A 48 -2.16 -1.88 0.61
N LEU A 49 -1.58 -2.42 1.68
CA LEU A 49 -2.20 -3.49 2.45
C LEU A 49 -3.34 -3.00 3.35
N ALA A 50 -3.19 -1.85 4.00
CA ALA A 50 -4.28 -1.21 4.73
C ALA A 50 -5.49 -0.96 3.82
N ARG A 51 -5.25 -0.58 2.57
CA ARG A 51 -6.32 -0.37 1.59
C ARG A 51 -6.99 -1.64 1.14
N ALA A 52 -6.20 -2.68 0.87
CA ALA A 52 -6.71 -4.00 0.53
C ALA A 52 -7.59 -4.56 1.67
N ALA A 53 -7.26 -4.21 2.93
CA ALA A 53 -8.03 -4.58 4.11
C ALA A 53 -9.28 -3.71 4.37
N ARG A 54 -9.48 -2.56 3.69
CA ARG A 54 -10.61 -1.65 3.96
C ARG A 54 -11.98 -2.31 3.83
N ASN A 55 -12.15 -3.19 2.86
CA ASN A 55 -13.40 -3.92 2.63
C ASN A 55 -13.53 -5.16 3.52
N ARG A 56 -12.64 -5.31 4.52
CA ARG A 56 -12.57 -6.45 5.43
C ARG A 56 -12.69 -7.79 4.71
N PRO A 57 -11.80 -8.08 3.73
CA PRO A 57 -11.82 -9.38 3.10
C PRO A 57 -11.59 -10.46 4.16
N SER A 58 -12.10 -11.66 3.91
CA SER A 58 -11.84 -12.81 4.80
C SER A 58 -10.34 -13.08 4.87
N GLN A 59 -9.65 -13.01 3.72
CA GLN A 59 -8.21 -13.13 3.64
C GLN A 59 -7.56 -12.05 2.77
N LEU A 60 -6.40 -11.59 3.21
CA LEU A 60 -5.45 -10.81 2.45
C LEU A 60 -4.24 -11.70 2.13
N VAL A 61 -4.10 -12.08 0.87
CA VAL A 61 -3.07 -12.99 0.38
C VAL A 61 -1.94 -12.18 -0.25
N LEU A 62 -0.74 -12.27 0.30
CA LEU A 62 0.47 -11.62 -0.18
C LEU A 62 1.29 -12.59 -1.02
N ASP A 63 1.27 -12.42 -2.35
CA ASP A 63 2.09 -13.19 -3.29
C ASP A 63 3.49 -12.58 -3.38
N MET A 64 4.46 -13.26 -2.79
CA MET A 64 5.85 -12.80 -2.67
C MET A 64 6.77 -13.41 -3.74
N ALA A 65 6.23 -14.09 -4.75
CA ALA A 65 7.03 -14.77 -5.78
C ALA A 65 7.98 -13.82 -6.54
N GLY A 66 7.60 -12.56 -6.69
CA GLY A 66 8.40 -11.54 -7.38
C GLY A 66 9.33 -10.75 -6.46
N VAL A 67 9.39 -11.05 -5.17
CA VAL A 67 10.22 -10.32 -4.21
C VAL A 67 11.66 -10.84 -4.28
N GLY A 68 12.56 -9.98 -4.76
CA GLY A 68 13.98 -10.29 -4.89
C GLY A 68 14.78 -10.03 -3.60
N PHE A 69 14.28 -9.14 -2.74
CA PHE A 69 14.97 -8.73 -1.53
C PHE A 69 13.98 -8.28 -0.45
N CYS A 70 14.29 -8.58 0.82
CA CYS A 70 13.61 -8.06 2.00
C CYS A 70 14.63 -7.81 3.12
N ASP A 71 14.65 -6.60 3.68
CA ASP A 71 15.47 -6.27 4.86
C ASP A 71 14.64 -6.28 6.16
N SER A 72 15.26 -5.87 7.28
CA SER A 72 14.58 -5.79 8.57
C SER A 72 13.45 -4.76 8.62
N ALA A 73 13.53 -3.69 7.83
CA ALA A 73 12.48 -2.67 7.77
C ALA A 73 11.29 -3.16 6.92
N GLY A 74 11.57 -3.89 5.84
CA GLY A 74 10.58 -4.62 5.07
C GLY A 74 9.83 -5.67 5.90
N LEU A 75 10.56 -6.37 6.78
CA LEU A 75 9.95 -7.28 7.74
C LEU A 75 9.04 -6.54 8.74
N ASP A 76 9.51 -5.43 9.31
CA ASP A 76 8.69 -4.62 10.23
C ASP A 76 7.38 -4.17 9.54
N ALA A 77 7.46 -3.77 8.27
CA ALA A 77 6.29 -3.42 7.45
C ALA A 77 5.31 -4.60 7.30
N LEU A 78 5.79 -5.83 7.08
CA LEU A 78 4.95 -7.02 7.00
C LEU A 78 4.28 -7.31 8.36
N VAL A 79 5.00 -7.12 9.47
CA VAL A 79 4.46 -7.32 10.83
C VAL A 79 3.40 -6.28 11.14
N THR A 80 3.65 -5.00 10.83
CA THR A 80 2.66 -3.92 10.97
C THR A 80 1.41 -4.21 10.14
N ALA A 81 1.58 -4.67 8.90
CA ALA A 81 0.46 -5.05 8.05
C ALA A 81 -0.34 -6.25 8.60
N HIS A 82 0.35 -7.25 9.17
CA HIS A 82 -0.31 -8.37 9.84
C HIS A 82 -1.17 -7.90 11.01
N GLN A 83 -0.63 -7.03 11.87
CA GLN A 83 -1.35 -6.45 13.00
C GLN A 83 -2.56 -5.64 12.54
N GLY A 84 -2.40 -4.80 11.51
CA GLY A 84 -3.49 -4.03 10.92
C GLY A 84 -4.60 -4.90 10.32
N ALA A 85 -4.24 -5.97 9.61
CA ALA A 85 -5.21 -6.93 9.07
C ALA A 85 -5.98 -7.64 10.19
N ALA A 86 -5.28 -8.08 11.24
CA ALA A 86 -5.90 -8.73 12.40
C ALA A 86 -6.90 -7.80 13.12
N LEU A 87 -6.55 -6.51 13.30
CA LEU A 87 -7.45 -5.50 13.88
C LEU A 87 -8.70 -5.27 13.00
N ALA A 88 -8.58 -5.44 11.68
CA ALA A 88 -9.71 -5.35 10.75
C ALA A 88 -10.55 -6.64 10.65
N GLY A 89 -10.14 -7.72 11.33
CA GLY A 89 -10.78 -9.05 11.24
C GLY A 89 -10.42 -9.83 9.96
N THR A 90 -9.37 -9.41 9.26
CA THR A 90 -8.86 -10.03 8.03
C THR A 90 -7.65 -10.89 8.34
N ARG A 91 -7.58 -12.11 7.79
CA ARG A 91 -6.38 -12.94 7.94
C ARG A 91 -5.33 -12.58 6.89
N LEU A 92 -4.09 -12.32 7.30
CA LEU A 92 -2.97 -12.15 6.39
C LEU A 92 -2.29 -13.50 6.09
N VAL A 93 -2.13 -13.84 4.82
CA VAL A 93 -1.48 -15.09 4.37
C VAL A 93 -0.35 -14.74 3.40
N LEU A 94 0.86 -15.21 3.67
CA LEU A 94 2.00 -15.08 2.75
C LEU A 94 2.04 -16.29 1.82
N VAL A 95 2.26 -16.07 0.52
CA VAL A 95 2.41 -17.16 -0.45
C VAL A 95 3.65 -17.01 -1.31
N ALA A 96 4.18 -18.15 -1.77
CA ALA A 96 5.39 -18.20 -2.58
C ALA A 96 6.57 -17.44 -1.95
N LEU A 97 6.77 -17.65 -0.64
CA LEU A 97 7.77 -16.96 0.15
C LEU A 97 9.18 -17.31 -0.35
N PRO A 98 10.00 -16.32 -0.77
CA PRO A 98 11.38 -16.59 -1.18
C PRO A 98 12.21 -17.15 -0.01
N PRO A 99 13.15 -18.09 -0.24
CA PRO A 99 13.95 -18.71 0.82
C PRO A 99 14.70 -17.71 1.71
N GLN A 100 15.17 -16.59 1.14
CA GLN A 100 15.84 -15.53 1.88
C GLN A 100 14.90 -14.84 2.88
N VAL A 101 13.64 -14.58 2.48
CA VAL A 101 12.63 -13.98 3.35
C VAL A 101 12.19 -14.99 4.41
N GLY A 102 12.04 -16.27 4.05
CA GLY A 102 11.80 -17.35 5.02
C GLY A 102 12.87 -17.42 6.10
N ARG A 103 14.15 -17.41 5.70
CA ARG A 103 15.27 -17.38 6.66
C ARG A 103 15.27 -16.12 7.53
N LEU A 104 14.89 -14.96 6.98
CA LEU A 104 14.76 -13.74 7.75
C LEU A 104 13.70 -13.90 8.85
N LEU A 105 12.51 -14.42 8.51
CA LEU A 105 11.44 -14.70 9.47
C LEU A 105 11.87 -15.66 10.58
N GLU A 106 12.58 -16.73 10.23
CA GLU A 106 13.11 -17.70 11.18
C GLU A 106 14.12 -17.07 12.15
N ILE A 107 15.08 -16.29 11.64
CA ILE A 107 16.11 -15.64 12.46
C ILE A 107 15.48 -14.63 13.43
N THR A 108 14.45 -13.91 12.99
CA THR A 108 13.75 -12.92 13.82
C THR A 108 12.64 -13.52 14.68
N GLY A 109 12.35 -14.82 14.55
CA GLY A 109 11.29 -15.52 15.28
C GLY A 109 9.88 -15.03 14.94
N THR A 110 9.70 -14.43 13.76
CA THR A 110 8.42 -13.89 13.26
C THR A 110 7.71 -14.85 12.32
N ASP A 111 8.33 -15.98 11.99
CA ASP A 111 7.74 -17.09 11.23
C ASP A 111 6.38 -17.53 11.78
N ARG A 112 6.23 -17.54 13.11
CA ARG A 112 5.00 -17.94 13.80
C ARG A 112 3.88 -16.92 13.72
N LEU A 113 4.18 -15.68 13.31
CA LEU A 113 3.17 -14.65 13.12
C LEU A 113 2.43 -14.83 11.80
N PHE A 114 3.08 -15.39 10.78
CA PHE A 114 2.52 -15.47 9.44
C PHE A 114 2.00 -16.87 9.12
N THR A 115 0.81 -16.92 8.52
CA THR A 115 0.39 -18.13 7.81
C THR A 115 1.08 -18.15 6.45
N VAL A 116 1.97 -19.12 6.22
CA VAL A 116 2.66 -19.29 4.93
C VAL A 116 2.04 -20.45 4.15
N ARG A 117 1.82 -20.24 2.83
CA ARG A 117 1.34 -21.26 1.90
C ARG A 117 2.17 -21.31 0.63
N ASP A 118 2.12 -22.44 -0.07
CA ASP A 118 2.93 -22.65 -1.27
C ASP A 118 2.42 -21.89 -2.49
N SER A 119 1.12 -21.55 -2.55
CA SER A 119 0.56 -20.84 -3.70
C SER A 119 -0.69 -20.03 -3.33
N VAL A 120 -0.99 -19.01 -4.16
CA VAL A 120 -2.24 -18.22 -4.09
C VAL A 120 -3.45 -19.16 -4.14
N ARG A 121 -3.43 -20.16 -5.02
CA ARG A 121 -4.52 -21.14 -5.15
C ARG A 121 -4.76 -21.89 -3.84
N ALA A 122 -3.69 -22.37 -3.18
CA ALA A 122 -3.81 -23.05 -1.89
C ALA A 122 -4.39 -22.13 -0.81
N ALA A 123 -3.93 -20.87 -0.73
CA ALA A 123 -4.47 -19.90 0.21
C ALA A 123 -5.98 -19.64 0.03
N LEU A 124 -6.41 -19.43 -1.22
CA LEU A 124 -7.83 -19.17 -1.54
C LEU A 124 -8.74 -20.39 -1.29
N HIS A 125 -8.23 -21.61 -1.38
CA HIS A 125 -9.01 -22.81 -1.05
C HIS A 125 -9.22 -22.97 0.47
N ASP A 126 -8.22 -22.62 1.28
CA ASP A 126 -8.31 -22.69 2.75
C ASP A 126 -9.29 -21.66 3.33
N GLY A 127 -9.38 -20.47 2.73
CA GLY A 127 -10.36 -19.44 3.15
C GLY A 127 -11.82 -19.88 3.04
N ARG A 128 -12.14 -20.79 2.12
CA ARG A 128 -13.48 -21.40 2.02
C ARG A 128 -13.72 -22.52 3.03
N ALA A 129 -12.67 -23.23 3.46
CA ALA A 129 -12.79 -24.32 4.42
C ALA A 129 -13.03 -23.80 5.85
N ASP A 130 -12.39 -22.70 6.23
CA ASP A 130 -12.56 -22.08 7.56
C ASP A 130 -13.91 -21.36 7.74
N ALA A 131 -14.51 -20.89 6.64
CA ALA A 131 -15.83 -20.24 6.64
C ALA A 131 -16.99 -21.19 6.96
N VAL A 132 -16.83 -22.50 6.71
CA VAL A 132 -17.87 -23.51 6.97
C VAL A 132 -17.89 -23.94 8.45
N THR A 133 -16.78 -23.78 9.19
CA THR A 133 -16.69 -24.15 10.62
C THR A 133 -17.11 -23.04 11.60
N ALA A 134 -17.39 -21.81 11.11
CA ALA A 134 -17.74 -20.66 11.95
C ALA A 134 -19.26 -20.45 12.17
N ALA A 135 -20.10 -21.42 11.80
CA ALA A 135 -21.53 -21.44 12.15
C ALA A 135 -21.78 -22.33 13.39
N GLY A 136 -21.27 -21.90 14.55
CA GLY A 136 -21.48 -22.56 15.83
C GLY A 136 -21.66 -21.55 16.96
N ASP A 137 -22.93 -21.24 17.25
CA ASP A 137 -23.54 -20.63 18.45
C ASP A 137 -22.73 -19.60 19.29
N PRO A 138 -23.05 -18.28 19.26
CA PRO A 138 -22.44 -17.31 20.14
C PRO A 138 -23.23 -17.16 21.46
N ARG A 139 -22.62 -17.55 22.58
CA ARG A 139 -23.04 -17.09 23.93
C ARG A 139 -22.43 -15.73 24.27
N PRO A 140 -23.10 -14.91 25.11
CA PRO A 140 -22.74 -13.51 25.29
C PRO A 140 -21.67 -13.34 26.38
N GLY A 141 -20.62 -12.58 26.07
CA GLY A 141 -19.56 -12.21 27.00
C GLY A 141 -19.23 -10.72 26.94
N ARG A 142 -19.79 -9.98 27.90
CA ARG A 142 -19.39 -8.72 28.59
C ARG A 142 -18.79 -7.53 27.78
N PRO A 143 -19.23 -6.28 28.04
CA PRO A 143 -18.79 -5.10 27.30
C PRO A 143 -17.39 -4.61 27.70
N THR A 144 -16.62 -4.16 26.71
CA THR A 144 -15.41 -3.32 26.88
C THR A 144 -15.79 -1.84 26.91
N PRO A 145 -15.03 -0.98 27.61
CA PRO A 145 -15.34 0.44 27.71
C PRO A 145 -14.99 1.19 26.42
N ASP A 146 -15.79 2.22 26.19
CA ASP A 146 -15.70 3.24 25.15
C ASP A 146 -14.28 3.83 25.03
N VAL A 147 -13.68 3.65 23.85
CA VAL A 147 -12.60 4.49 23.33
C VAL A 147 -13.02 4.99 21.95
N GLY A 148 -13.79 6.08 21.95
CA GLY A 148 -13.66 7.19 21.02
C GLY A 148 -13.53 6.80 19.56
N ALA A 149 -14.65 6.38 18.98
CA ALA A 149 -14.82 6.27 17.54
C ALA A 149 -14.55 7.63 16.88
N ALA A 150 -13.38 7.79 16.25
CA ALA A 150 -13.19 8.82 15.24
C ALA A 150 -14.11 8.47 14.08
N ALA A 151 -15.20 9.23 13.95
CA ALA A 151 -16.25 9.05 12.96
C ALA A 151 -15.64 8.91 11.56
N VAL A 152 -15.95 7.79 10.90
CA VAL A 152 -15.75 7.62 9.46
C VAL A 152 -16.71 8.60 8.78
N PRO A 153 -16.26 9.61 8.03
CA PRO A 153 -17.18 10.51 7.36
C PRO A 153 -17.87 9.78 6.19
N GLU A 154 -19.20 9.91 6.14
CA GLU A 154 -20.09 9.38 5.11
C GLU A 154 -19.73 9.89 3.69
N PRO A 155 -20.14 9.17 2.61
CA PRO A 155 -19.80 9.55 1.25
C PRO A 155 -20.55 10.83 0.84
N ARG A 156 -19.84 11.96 0.82
CA ARG A 156 -20.36 13.24 0.33
C ARG A 156 -20.21 13.36 -1.19
N ARG A 157 -21.26 13.92 -1.82
CA ARG A 157 -21.44 14.15 -3.26
C ARG A 157 -20.26 14.90 -3.90
N MET A 158 -19.88 14.44 -5.10
CA MET A 158 -19.19 15.13 -6.21
C MET A 158 -18.31 16.34 -5.83
N GLY A 159 -17.12 16.07 -5.30
CA GLY A 159 -16.09 17.08 -5.08
C GLY A 159 -15.22 17.29 -6.31
N SER A 160 -14.88 18.55 -6.61
CA SER A 160 -13.79 18.92 -7.51
C SER A 160 -12.51 18.15 -7.17
N ILE A 161 -11.60 18.02 -8.12
CA ILE A 161 -10.32 17.33 -7.92
C ILE A 161 -9.18 18.35 -7.91
N VAL A 162 -8.14 18.05 -7.13
CA VAL A 162 -6.86 18.76 -7.17
C VAL A 162 -5.82 17.82 -7.77
N VAL A 163 -5.09 18.31 -8.76
CA VAL A 163 -4.06 17.54 -9.46
C VAL A 163 -2.72 17.77 -8.76
N LEU A 164 -2.00 16.69 -8.49
CA LEU A 164 -0.79 16.69 -7.68
C LEU A 164 0.35 15.99 -8.44
N PHE A 165 1.56 16.50 -8.30
CA PHE A 165 2.77 15.92 -8.88
C PHE A 165 3.63 15.30 -7.80
N GLU A 166 3.93 14.02 -7.98
CA GLU A 166 5.02 13.36 -7.27
C GLU A 166 6.32 13.70 -8.01
N LEU A 167 7.25 14.36 -7.34
CA LEU A 167 8.53 14.79 -7.93
C LEU A 167 9.65 13.84 -7.54
N GLU A 168 10.68 13.76 -8.38
CA GLU A 168 11.95 13.17 -7.97
C GLU A 168 12.52 13.95 -6.77
N PRO A 169 13.00 13.26 -5.72
CA PRO A 169 13.70 13.94 -4.65
C PRO A 169 14.95 14.62 -5.21
N GLU A 170 15.15 15.90 -4.86
CA GLU A 170 16.25 16.73 -5.35
C GLU A 170 17.59 16.00 -5.19
N ARG A 171 18.15 15.51 -6.30
CA ARG A 171 19.55 15.10 -6.35
C ARG A 171 20.35 16.37 -6.59
N GLU A 172 21.41 16.60 -5.79
CA GLU A 172 22.33 17.73 -5.94
C GLU A 172 22.58 18.05 -7.42
N LEU A 173 22.00 19.16 -7.88
CA LEU A 173 21.99 19.54 -9.28
C LEU A 173 23.40 19.94 -9.73
N GLY A 174 23.86 19.31 -10.82
CA GLY A 174 24.98 19.85 -11.59
C GLY A 174 24.62 21.20 -12.24
N PRO A 175 25.59 21.94 -12.80
CA PRO A 175 25.45 23.34 -13.23
C PRO A 175 24.42 23.61 -14.35
N GLU A 176 23.74 22.59 -14.87
CA GLU A 176 22.72 22.71 -15.92
C GLU A 176 21.34 22.51 -15.29
N GLY A 177 20.75 23.61 -14.80
CA GLY A 177 19.51 23.63 -14.04
C GLY A 177 18.28 23.15 -14.80
N VAL A 178 17.99 21.86 -14.69
CA VAL A 178 16.68 21.27 -14.98
C VAL A 178 16.06 20.91 -13.63
N GLY A 179 14.90 21.49 -13.30
CA GLY A 179 14.18 21.20 -12.06
C GLY A 179 13.81 19.71 -11.90
N PRO A 180 13.33 19.29 -10.71
CA PRO A 180 13.01 17.89 -10.43
C PRO A 180 11.97 17.35 -11.44
N ALA A 181 12.20 16.15 -11.96
CA ALA A 181 11.28 15.55 -12.93
C ALA A 181 10.02 15.03 -12.23
N VAL A 182 8.86 15.12 -12.92
CA VAL A 182 7.60 14.55 -12.44
C VAL A 182 7.65 13.02 -12.58
N LEU A 183 7.61 12.32 -11.45
CA LEU A 183 7.52 10.86 -11.36
C LEU A 183 6.13 10.36 -11.71
N ALA A 184 5.10 10.98 -11.12
CA ALA A 184 3.72 10.59 -11.29
C ALA A 184 2.75 11.77 -11.12
N VAL A 185 1.61 11.70 -11.79
CA VAL A 185 0.49 12.62 -11.62
C VAL A 185 -0.62 11.92 -10.86
N HIS A 186 -1.06 12.53 -9.76
CA HIS A 186 -2.11 12.02 -8.88
C HIS A 186 -3.28 13.00 -8.82
N ALA A 187 -4.45 12.50 -8.44
CA ALA A 187 -5.62 13.33 -8.15
C ALA A 187 -5.96 13.17 -6.68
N ALA A 188 -6.31 14.25 -6.00
CA ALA A 188 -6.98 14.24 -4.70
C ALA A 188 -8.38 14.81 -4.84
N GLY A 189 -9.27 14.51 -3.91
CA GLY A 189 -10.47 15.33 -3.75
C GLY A 189 -10.06 16.75 -3.34
N ALA A 190 -10.81 17.75 -3.75
CA ALA A 190 -10.66 19.10 -3.24
C ALA A 190 -11.28 19.20 -1.84
N ASP A 191 -10.72 20.07 -1.01
CA ASP A 191 -11.34 20.45 0.23
C ASP A 191 -12.68 21.17 -0.02
N PRO A 192 -13.75 20.80 0.71
CA PRO A 192 -15.07 21.39 0.50
C PRO A 192 -15.13 22.87 0.90
N ASP A 193 -14.27 23.30 1.82
CA ASP A 193 -14.20 24.69 2.30
C ASP A 193 -13.19 25.50 1.47
N VAL A 194 -12.12 24.86 0.99
CA VAL A 194 -11.06 25.48 0.17
C VAL A 194 -10.79 24.65 -1.10
N PRO A 195 -11.50 24.88 -2.22
CA PRO A 195 -11.44 24.02 -3.41
C PRO A 195 -10.07 23.90 -4.10
N GLU A 196 -9.14 24.81 -3.82
CA GLU A 196 -7.74 24.73 -4.23
C GLU A 196 -6.87 23.80 -3.38
N ASP A 197 -7.28 23.52 -2.16
CA ASP A 197 -6.54 22.63 -1.27
C ASP A 197 -6.93 21.18 -1.54
N PRO A 198 -5.95 20.29 -1.70
CA PRO A 198 -6.23 18.87 -1.76
C PRO A 198 -6.67 18.37 -0.39
N GLN A 199 -7.57 17.40 -0.39
CA GLN A 199 -7.76 16.54 0.77
C GLN A 199 -6.41 15.93 1.21
N PRO A 200 -6.25 15.56 2.49
CA PRO A 200 -4.98 15.06 3.03
C PRO A 200 -4.40 13.84 2.28
N TYR A 201 -5.24 13.15 1.51
CA TYR A 201 -4.87 12.00 0.72
C TYR A 201 -5.38 12.12 -0.72
N THR A 202 -4.57 11.62 -1.66
CA THR A 202 -4.96 11.42 -3.05
C THR A 202 -6.03 10.33 -3.18
N LEU A 203 -6.66 10.21 -4.34
CA LEU A 203 -7.61 9.13 -4.67
C LEU A 203 -6.93 7.77 -4.70
N CYS A 204 -5.65 7.75 -5.10
CA CYS A 204 -4.76 6.61 -4.89
C CYS A 204 -4.10 6.64 -3.51
N GLY A 205 -4.69 7.32 -2.51
CA GLY A 205 -4.42 7.33 -1.07
C GLY A 205 -3.00 7.66 -0.60
N LEU A 206 -2.17 8.28 -1.43
CA LEU A 206 -0.89 8.82 -0.98
C LEU A 206 -1.14 10.12 -0.22
N GLU A 207 -0.26 10.47 0.71
CA GLU A 207 -0.33 11.79 1.36
C GLU A 207 -0.16 12.87 0.29
N SER A 208 -1.06 13.85 0.28
CA SER A 208 -1.00 14.98 -0.66
C SER A 208 0.03 16.03 -0.24
N ALA A 209 0.27 16.17 1.08
CA ALA A 209 1.17 17.17 1.66
C ALA A 209 2.60 17.21 1.07
N PRO A 210 3.29 16.08 0.78
CA PRO A 210 4.61 16.12 0.18
C PRO A 210 4.62 16.32 -1.35
N MET A 211 3.46 16.40 -2.01
CA MET A 211 3.35 16.52 -3.46
C MET A 211 3.27 17.98 -3.91
N GLU A 212 3.77 18.27 -5.11
CA GLU A 212 3.62 19.60 -5.71
C GLU A 212 2.19 19.78 -6.25
N HIS A 213 1.58 20.93 -5.97
CA HIS A 213 0.24 21.25 -6.44
C HIS A 213 0.28 21.70 -7.90
N SER A 214 -0.45 21.00 -8.76
CA SER A 214 -0.60 21.43 -10.14
C SER A 214 -1.61 22.57 -10.24
N HIS A 215 -1.27 23.59 -11.02
CA HIS A 215 -2.24 24.60 -11.46
C HIS A 215 -3.18 24.08 -12.57
N TYR A 216 -2.96 22.87 -13.07
CA TYR A 216 -3.81 22.28 -14.10
C TYR A 216 -5.18 21.94 -13.54
N ARG A 217 -6.22 22.46 -14.19
CA ARG A 217 -7.61 22.11 -13.92
C ARG A 217 -8.30 21.78 -15.25
N PRO A 218 -8.99 20.64 -15.36
CA PRO A 218 -9.80 20.37 -16.53
C PRO A 218 -10.90 21.43 -16.62
N THR A 219 -10.95 22.16 -17.73
CA THR A 219 -11.87 23.29 -17.93
C THR A 219 -13.11 22.90 -18.72
N ARG A 220 -13.06 21.76 -19.42
CA ARG A 220 -14.15 21.27 -20.27
C ARG A 220 -14.56 19.85 -19.89
N PRO A 221 -15.85 19.51 -20.02
CA PRO A 221 -16.30 18.12 -19.92
C PRO A 221 -15.56 17.23 -20.93
N GLY A 222 -15.01 16.11 -20.47
CA GLY A 222 -14.25 15.16 -21.30
C GLY A 222 -12.76 15.49 -21.49
N GLU A 223 -12.28 16.61 -20.94
CA GLU A 223 -10.84 16.88 -20.84
C GLU A 223 -10.19 15.88 -19.86
N PRO A 224 -8.98 15.37 -20.13
CA PRO A 224 -8.28 14.53 -19.16
C PRO A 224 -8.10 15.25 -17.83
N TRP A 225 -8.16 14.50 -16.73
CA TRP A 225 -7.94 15.04 -15.40
C TRP A 225 -6.47 15.41 -15.12
N TYR A 226 -5.57 15.04 -16.04
CA TYR A 226 -4.13 15.27 -15.97
C TYR A 226 -3.67 16.20 -17.11
N PRO A 227 -2.54 16.90 -16.96
CA PRO A 227 -1.96 17.69 -18.04
C PRO A 227 -1.58 16.79 -19.23
N PRO A 228 -1.99 17.09 -20.47
CA PRO A 228 -1.74 16.22 -21.63
C PRO A 228 -0.27 15.79 -21.84
N PRO A 229 0.76 16.64 -21.60
CA PRO A 229 2.16 16.24 -21.73
C PRO A 229 2.61 15.15 -20.74
N LEU A 230 1.85 14.94 -19.67
CA LEU A 230 2.15 13.98 -18.60
C LEU A 230 1.24 12.74 -18.64
N ALA A 231 0.60 12.47 -19.78
CA ALA A 231 -0.33 11.35 -19.94
C ALA A 231 0.27 10.00 -19.49
N ASP A 232 1.53 9.74 -19.83
CA ASP A 232 2.23 8.48 -19.50
C ASP A 232 2.67 8.39 -18.03
N ARG A 233 2.54 9.49 -17.28
CA ARG A 233 2.87 9.57 -15.85
C ARG A 233 1.62 9.58 -14.97
N ARG A 234 0.43 9.46 -15.54
CA ARG A 234 -0.82 9.42 -14.76
C ARG A 234 -0.86 8.18 -13.87
N CYS A 235 -1.27 8.38 -12.62
CA CYS A 235 -1.58 7.28 -11.73
C CYS A 235 -2.83 6.54 -12.22
N HIS A 236 -2.68 5.27 -12.56
CA HIS A 236 -3.78 4.44 -13.05
C HIS A 236 -4.84 4.17 -11.97
N GLU A 237 -4.47 4.14 -10.69
CA GLU A 237 -5.43 4.03 -9.60
C GLU A 237 -6.28 5.28 -9.45
N CYS A 238 -5.69 6.48 -9.58
CA CYS A 238 -6.43 7.74 -9.61
C CYS A 238 -7.40 7.78 -10.80
N GLU A 239 -6.93 7.40 -11.99
CA GLU A 239 -7.76 7.29 -13.20
C GLU A 239 -8.96 6.35 -12.98
N HIS A 240 -8.72 5.16 -12.41
CA HIS A 240 -9.78 4.21 -12.12
C HIS A 240 -10.77 4.75 -11.08
N ALA A 241 -10.29 5.38 -10.02
CA ALA A 241 -11.12 6.00 -8.98
C ALA A 241 -11.96 7.17 -9.49
N LEU A 242 -11.51 7.88 -10.53
CA LEU A 242 -12.27 8.94 -11.18
C LEU A 242 -13.33 8.41 -12.14
N ARG A 243 -13.05 7.29 -12.83
CA ARG A 243 -14.00 6.65 -13.75
C ARG A 243 -15.09 5.85 -13.05
N ALA A 244 -14.85 5.40 -11.82
CA ALA A 244 -15.82 4.67 -11.01
C ALA A 244 -16.85 5.57 -10.30
N ARG A 245 -16.92 6.86 -10.66
CA ARG A 245 -17.78 7.89 -10.05
C ARG A 245 -18.95 8.29 -10.95
#